data_AF-A0AA38NJL2-F1
#
_entry.id   AF-A0AA38NJL2-F1
#
_cell.length_a   1.000
_cell.length_b   1.000
_cell.length_c   1.000
_cell.angle_alpha   90.00
_cell.angle_beta   90.00
_cell.angle_gamma   90.00
#
_symmetry.space_group_name_H-M   'P 1'
#
loop_
_entity.id
_entity.type
_entity.pdbx_description
1 polymer ?
#
loop_
_entity_poly.entity_id
_entity_poly.type
_entity_poly.pdbx_seq_one_letter_code
_entity_poly.pdbx_strand_id
1 'polypeptide(L)'
;MANQEQKNYENTKRFLNSRQKIGLAKFGYACLELNESLGFCKPDQPWLVNISGDGLRYQSITTLPLDAAVKAHFTLLVMKYPKQYFTSDHMRFAVKYNLTILEQTLQRVCSFLQDLQDQRKQGRMDFEKYENQARRLLDDLKAPIVVTLDEFPVDQQALNMLIADHESRS
;
A
#
# COMPACT_ATOMS: atom_id res chain seq x y z
N MET A 1 -13.33 1.03 -15.28
CA MET A 1 -12.43 0.87 -14.12
C MET A 1 -11.07 0.29 -14.52
N ALA A 2 -11.01 -0.82 -15.27
CA ALA A 2 -9.75 -1.47 -15.68
C ALA A 2 -8.67 -0.53 -16.28
N ASN A 3 -9.07 0.46 -17.10
CA ASN A 3 -8.14 1.41 -17.72
C ASN A 3 -7.46 2.35 -16.70
N GLN A 4 -8.12 2.69 -15.59
CA GLN A 4 -7.53 3.59 -14.59
C GLN A 4 -6.54 2.87 -13.67
N GLU A 5 -6.83 1.64 -13.26
CA GLU A 5 -5.94 0.83 -12.43
C GLU A 5 -4.65 0.49 -13.16
N GLN A 6 -4.75 0.12 -14.44
CA GLN A 6 -3.60 -0.06 -15.31
C GLN A 6 -2.72 1.19 -15.37
N LYS A 7 -3.33 2.36 -15.64
CA LYS A 7 -2.60 3.64 -15.67
C LYS A 7 -1.92 3.94 -14.34
N ASN A 8 -2.59 3.70 -13.22
CA ASN A 8 -2.04 3.91 -11.88
C ASN A 8 -0.86 2.96 -11.60
N TYR A 9 -0.97 1.70 -12.00
CA TYR A 9 0.09 0.71 -11.90
C TYR A 9 1.30 1.10 -12.74
N GLU A 10 1.12 1.40 -14.03
CA GLU A 10 2.20 1.79 -14.94
C GLU A 10 2.88 3.08 -14.47
N ASN A 11 2.10 4.05 -13.99
CA ASN A 11 2.63 5.27 -13.40
C ASN A 11 3.49 4.96 -12.16
N THR A 12 3.01 4.11 -11.27
CA THR A 12 3.74 3.67 -10.08
C THR A 12 5.05 2.97 -10.44
N LYS A 13 4.98 2.00 -11.36
CA LYS A 13 6.16 1.26 -11.84
C LYS A 13 7.20 2.21 -12.42
N ARG A 14 6.79 3.13 -13.31
CA ARG A 14 7.68 4.12 -13.94
C ARG A 14 8.26 5.10 -12.91
N PHE A 15 7.43 5.61 -12.00
CA PHE A 15 7.82 6.56 -10.97
C PHE A 15 8.90 5.99 -10.05
N LEU A 16 8.70 4.76 -9.56
CA LEU A 16 9.65 4.05 -8.70
C LEU A 16 10.93 3.69 -9.46
N ASN A 17 10.81 3.19 -10.69
CA ASN A 17 11.96 2.86 -11.53
C ASN A 17 12.90 4.07 -11.75
N SER A 18 12.33 5.24 -12.03
CA SER A 18 13.11 6.47 -12.24
C SER A 18 13.85 6.98 -10.99
N ARG A 19 13.60 6.38 -9.81
CA ARG A 19 14.09 6.85 -8.50
C ARG A 19 14.84 5.79 -7.71
N GLN A 20 15.26 4.68 -8.31
CA GLN A 20 15.89 3.54 -7.60
C GLN A 20 17.13 3.89 -6.75
N LYS A 21 17.72 5.08 -6.89
CA LYS A 21 18.77 5.57 -5.96
C LYS A 21 18.26 5.84 -4.54
N ILE A 22 16.95 5.97 -4.35
CA ILE A 22 16.29 6.16 -3.05
C ILE A 22 15.80 4.80 -2.55
N GLY A 23 16.10 4.45 -1.29
CA GLY A 23 15.78 3.14 -0.69
C GLY A 23 14.31 2.74 -0.85
N LEU A 24 13.38 3.63 -0.50
CA LEU A 24 11.94 3.41 -0.71
C LEU A 24 11.58 3.05 -2.16
N ALA A 25 12.13 3.79 -3.13
CA ALA A 25 11.85 3.57 -4.54
C ALA A 25 12.43 2.24 -5.03
N LYS A 26 13.65 1.92 -4.60
CA LYS A 26 14.32 0.66 -4.89
C LYS A 26 13.49 -0.54 -4.40
N PHE A 27 13.10 -0.54 -3.13
CA PHE A 27 12.35 -1.64 -2.55
C PHE A 27 10.92 -1.72 -3.11
N GLY A 28 10.24 -0.59 -3.29
CA GLY A 28 8.92 -0.56 -3.90
C GLY A 28 8.93 -1.10 -5.34
N TYR A 29 9.94 -0.73 -6.14
CA TYR A 29 10.08 -1.26 -7.50
C TYR A 29 10.40 -2.76 -7.51
N ALA A 30 11.31 -3.21 -6.64
CA ALA A 30 11.65 -4.63 -6.51
C ALA A 30 10.43 -5.49 -6.13
N CYS A 31 9.53 -4.97 -5.29
CA CYS A 31 8.27 -5.65 -4.98
C CYS A 31 7.42 -5.89 -6.25
N LEU A 32 7.35 -4.93 -7.18
CA LEU A 32 6.62 -5.09 -8.43
C LEU A 32 7.24 -6.14 -9.35
N GLU A 33 8.57 -6.18 -9.45
CA GLU A 33 9.29 -7.19 -10.24
C GLU A 33 9.09 -8.59 -9.64
N LEU A 34 9.16 -8.70 -8.31
CA LEU A 34 8.90 -9.96 -7.61
C LEU A 34 7.46 -10.42 -7.82
N ASN A 35 6.49 -9.51 -7.77
CA ASN A 35 5.07 -9.81 -8.04
C ASN A 35 4.86 -10.45 -9.42
N GLU A 36 5.48 -9.88 -10.46
CA GLU A 36 5.43 -10.40 -11.83
C GLU A 36 6.07 -11.80 -11.91
N SER A 37 7.25 -11.97 -11.31
CA SER A 37 7.98 -13.24 -11.33
C SER A 37 7.28 -14.37 -10.55
N LEU A 38 6.56 -14.01 -9.49
CA LEU A 38 5.81 -14.93 -8.64
C LEU A 38 4.45 -15.26 -9.26
N GLY A 39 4.04 -14.65 -10.36
CA GLY A 39 2.75 -14.96 -11.00
C GLY A 39 1.54 -14.77 -10.08
N PHE A 40 1.66 -13.92 -9.05
CA PHE A 40 0.54 -13.55 -8.18
C PHE A 40 -0.46 -12.64 -8.85
N CYS A 41 -0.06 -12.03 -9.97
CA CYS A 41 -0.93 -11.25 -10.82
C CYS A 41 -1.04 -11.88 -12.21
N LYS A 42 -2.08 -11.48 -12.94
CA LYS A 42 -2.22 -11.91 -14.33
C LYS A 42 -1.08 -11.32 -15.17
N PRO A 43 -0.41 -12.11 -16.04
CA PRO A 43 0.73 -11.63 -16.82
C PRO A 43 0.42 -10.41 -17.70
N ASP A 44 -0.78 -10.34 -18.25
CA ASP A 44 -1.28 -9.24 -19.08
C ASP A 44 -1.92 -8.10 -18.26
N GLN A 45 -2.23 -8.36 -16.99
CA GLN A 45 -2.89 -7.43 -16.08
C GLN A 45 -2.23 -7.50 -14.69
N PRO A 46 -0.97 -7.02 -14.55
CA PRO A 46 -0.19 -7.12 -13.30
C PRO A 46 -0.78 -6.30 -12.14
N TRP A 47 -1.80 -5.48 -12.39
CA TRP A 47 -2.61 -4.79 -11.39
C TRP A 47 -3.75 -5.66 -10.83
N LEU A 48 -4.07 -6.79 -11.46
CA LEU A 48 -5.06 -7.75 -10.98
C LEU A 48 -4.37 -8.95 -10.36
N VAL A 49 -4.73 -9.22 -9.10
CA VAL A 49 -4.42 -10.48 -8.43
C VAL A 49 -4.98 -11.64 -9.25
N ASN A 50 -4.18 -12.68 -9.44
CA ASN A 50 -4.63 -13.89 -10.09
C ASN A 50 -5.59 -14.63 -9.15
N ILE A 51 -6.88 -14.49 -9.44
CA ILE A 51 -7.98 -15.07 -8.64
C ILE A 51 -8.16 -16.58 -8.93
N SER A 52 -7.40 -17.16 -9.87
CA SER A 52 -7.44 -18.59 -10.14
C SER A 52 -6.46 -19.37 -9.24
N GLY A 53 -6.90 -20.51 -8.71
CA GLY A 53 -6.10 -21.35 -7.82
C GLY A 53 -5.90 -20.74 -6.43
N ASP A 54 -4.64 -20.69 -5.98
CA ASP A 54 -4.24 -20.33 -4.62
C ASP A 54 -4.41 -18.84 -4.27
N GLY A 55 -4.59 -17.95 -5.25
CA GLY A 55 -4.65 -16.50 -5.00
C GLY A 55 -5.89 -16.03 -4.21
N LEU A 56 -7.01 -16.76 -4.31
CA LEU A 56 -8.21 -16.53 -3.50
C LEU A 56 -8.02 -16.99 -2.04
N ARG A 57 -7.16 -18.00 -1.83
CA ARG A 57 -6.90 -18.60 -0.52
C ARG A 57 -5.80 -17.87 0.25
N TYR A 58 -4.84 -17.28 -0.46
CA TYR A 58 -3.69 -16.57 0.13
C TYR A 58 -3.63 -15.11 -0.36
N GLN A 59 -4.66 -14.35 0.01
CA GLN A 59 -4.84 -12.98 -0.44
C GLN A 59 -3.76 -12.03 0.09
N SER A 60 -3.24 -12.26 1.30
CA SER A 60 -2.20 -11.39 1.87
C SER A 60 -0.91 -11.51 1.07
N ILE A 61 -0.51 -12.74 0.71
CA ILE A 61 0.68 -12.99 -0.13
C ILE A 61 0.56 -12.26 -1.47
N THR A 62 -0.60 -12.36 -2.11
CA THR A 62 -0.79 -11.84 -3.48
C THR A 62 -0.95 -10.33 -3.54
N THR A 63 -1.45 -9.69 -2.49
CA THR A 63 -1.65 -8.23 -2.43
C THR A 63 -0.45 -7.47 -1.87
N LEU A 64 0.36 -8.11 -1.02
CA LEU A 64 1.51 -7.50 -0.35
C LEU A 64 2.48 -6.75 -1.29
N PRO A 65 2.88 -7.29 -2.46
CA PRO A 65 3.81 -6.58 -3.34
C PRO A 65 3.24 -5.27 -3.90
N LEU A 66 1.95 -5.27 -4.25
CA LEU A 66 1.27 -4.09 -4.77
C LEU A 66 1.10 -3.03 -3.68
N ASP A 67 0.68 -3.44 -2.47
CA ASP A 67 0.51 -2.52 -1.35
C ASP A 67 1.82 -1.85 -0.93
N ALA A 68 2.92 -2.63 -0.88
CA ALA A 68 4.27 -2.14 -0.62
C ALA A 68 4.70 -1.08 -1.66
N ALA A 69 4.51 -1.37 -2.95
CA ALA A 69 4.86 -0.45 -4.02
C ALA A 69 4.04 0.86 -3.99
N VAL A 70 2.73 0.75 -3.74
CA VAL A 70 1.84 1.92 -3.62
C VAL A 70 2.26 2.79 -2.45
N LYS A 71 2.57 2.22 -1.30
CA LYS A 71 3.03 2.98 -0.12
C LYS A 71 4.37 3.66 -0.36
N ALA A 72 5.33 2.98 -0.98
CA ALA A 72 6.59 3.58 -1.38
C ALA A 72 6.38 4.79 -2.31
N HIS A 73 5.52 4.63 -3.34
CA HIS A 73 5.19 5.72 -4.26
C HIS A 73 4.50 6.87 -3.54
N PHE A 74 3.47 6.59 -2.75
CA PHE A 74 2.73 7.58 -1.99
C PHE A 74 3.65 8.40 -1.08
N THR A 75 4.48 7.76 -0.26
CA THR A 75 5.39 8.48 0.65
C THR A 75 6.38 9.34 -0.11
N LEU A 76 6.94 8.86 -1.23
CA LEU A 76 7.85 9.64 -2.07
C LEU A 76 7.15 10.85 -2.73
N LEU A 77 5.87 10.73 -3.10
CA LEU A 77 5.08 11.86 -3.57
C LEU A 77 4.86 12.87 -2.46
N VAL A 78 4.46 12.43 -1.28
CA VAL A 78 4.21 13.31 -0.12
C VAL A 78 5.49 14.08 0.25
N MET A 79 6.65 13.42 0.25
CA MET A 79 7.94 14.06 0.50
C MET A 79 8.26 15.22 -0.48
N LYS A 80 7.71 15.18 -1.70
CA LYS A 80 7.92 16.23 -2.71
C LYS A 80 7.10 17.50 -2.40
N TYR A 81 6.02 17.38 -1.64
CA TYR A 81 5.13 18.50 -1.34
C TYR A 81 5.41 19.01 0.10
N PRO A 82 5.95 20.23 0.24
CA PRO A 82 6.39 20.76 1.54
C PRO A 82 5.24 21.03 2.52
N LYS A 83 4.02 21.20 2.00
CA LYS A 83 2.80 21.24 2.80
C LYS A 83 2.26 19.83 2.85
N GLN A 84 2.38 19.15 3.99
CA GLN A 84 1.84 17.79 4.23
C GLN A 84 0.29 17.76 4.24
N TYR A 85 -0.35 18.77 3.65
CA TYR A 85 -1.78 18.97 3.62
C TYR A 85 -2.30 18.72 2.20
N PHE A 86 -3.20 17.75 2.09
CA PHE A 86 -3.89 17.43 0.84
C PHE A 86 -5.37 17.76 1.00
N THR A 87 -5.98 18.37 0.00
CA THR A 87 -7.41 18.67 0.01
C THR A 87 -8.16 17.73 -0.92
N SER A 88 -9.21 17.08 -0.40
CA SER A 88 -10.19 16.32 -1.20
C SER A 88 -11.57 16.66 -0.68
N ASP A 89 -12.52 16.99 -1.55
CA ASP A 89 -13.93 17.19 -1.16
C ASP A 89 -14.11 18.15 0.03
N HIS A 90 -13.38 19.27 0.01
CA HIS A 90 -13.31 20.28 1.08
C HIS A 90 -12.67 19.82 2.41
N MET A 91 -12.25 18.56 2.53
CA MET A 91 -11.48 18.06 3.67
C MET A 91 -9.99 18.37 3.50
N ARG A 92 -9.31 18.78 4.57
CA ARG A 92 -7.85 18.90 4.64
C ARG A 92 -7.28 17.72 5.40
N PHE A 93 -6.37 16.98 4.78
CA PHE A 93 -5.70 15.82 5.37
C PHE A 93 -4.24 16.13 5.64
N ALA A 94 -3.79 15.92 6.87
CA ALA A 94 -2.37 15.92 7.23
C ALA A 94 -1.78 14.51 7.07
N VAL A 95 -0.62 14.39 6.43
CA VAL A 95 0.07 13.11 6.25
C VAL A 95 1.35 13.10 7.09
N LYS A 96 1.40 12.23 8.09
CA LYS A 96 2.59 11.94 8.89
C LYS A 96 3.16 10.59 8.48
N TYR A 97 4.47 10.49 8.37
CA TYR A 97 5.13 9.24 8.04
C TYR A 97 6.48 9.07 8.74
N ASN A 98 6.85 7.82 9.00
CA ASN A 98 8.17 7.45 9.51
C ASN A 98 8.98 6.75 8.41
N LEU A 99 9.91 7.49 7.79
CA LEU A 99 10.72 7.01 6.67
C LEU A 99 11.55 5.78 7.04
N THR A 100 12.21 5.81 8.20
CA THR A 100 13.09 4.73 8.66
C THR A 100 12.31 3.44 8.83
N ILE A 101 11.15 3.49 9.51
CA ILE A 101 10.31 2.30 9.72
C ILE A 101 9.76 1.81 8.37
N LEU A 102 9.29 2.71 7.50
CA LEU A 102 8.76 2.32 6.20
C LEU A 102 9.82 1.63 5.34
N GLU A 103 11.04 2.19 5.26
CA GLU A 103 12.14 1.60 4.48
C GLU A 103 12.53 0.22 5.01
N GLN A 104 12.64 0.07 6.34
CA GLN A 104 12.90 -1.22 6.99
C GLN A 104 11.77 -2.23 6.71
N THR A 105 10.51 -1.81 6.76
CA THR A 105 9.38 -2.67 6.42
C THR A 105 9.42 -3.10 4.95
N LEU A 106 9.66 -2.18 4.02
CA LEU A 106 9.77 -2.51 2.59
C LEU A 106 10.94 -3.47 2.30
N GLN A 107 12.08 -3.30 2.99
CA GLN A 107 13.18 -4.24 2.90
C GLN A 107 12.78 -5.64 3.37
N ARG A 108 12.09 -5.75 4.52
CA ARG A 108 11.58 -7.03 5.04
C ARG A 108 10.58 -7.68 4.06
N VAL A 109 9.73 -6.89 3.42
CA VAL A 109 8.81 -7.36 2.36
C VAL A 109 9.59 -7.90 1.17
N CYS A 110 10.62 -7.19 0.69
CA CYS A 110 11.45 -7.69 -0.42
C CYS A 110 12.13 -9.02 -0.07
N SER A 111 12.72 -9.13 1.12
CA SER A 111 13.36 -10.37 1.56
C SER A 111 12.36 -11.52 1.69
N PHE A 112 11.15 -11.25 2.20
CA PHE A 112 10.06 -12.22 2.26
C PHE A 112 9.66 -12.72 0.86
N LEU A 113 9.47 -11.82 -0.10
CA LEU A 113 9.08 -12.17 -1.46
C LEU A 113 10.19 -12.93 -2.21
N GLN A 114 11.45 -12.62 -1.94
CA GLN A 114 12.60 -13.37 -2.47
C GLN A 114 12.64 -14.79 -1.91
N ASP A 115 12.53 -14.96 -0.58
CA ASP A 115 12.48 -16.28 0.05
C ASP A 115 11.31 -17.11 -0.50
N LEU A 116 10.13 -16.49 -0.64
CA LEU A 116 8.96 -17.13 -1.24
C LEU A 116 9.22 -17.60 -2.68
N GLN A 117 9.92 -16.79 -3.48
CA GLN A 117 10.31 -17.15 -4.84
C GLN A 117 11.24 -18.36 -4.86
N ASP A 118 12.20 -18.41 -3.94
CA ASP A 118 13.16 -19.50 -3.85
C ASP A 118 12.53 -20.79 -3.31
N GLN A 119 11.65 -20.71 -2.31
CA GLN A 119 10.88 -21.88 -1.85
C GLN A 119 9.96 -22.42 -2.94
N ARG A 120 9.37 -21.55 -3.78
CA ARG A 120 8.55 -21.99 -4.92
C ARG A 120 9.36 -22.82 -5.91
N LYS A 121 10.54 -22.34 -6.28
CA LYS A 121 11.46 -23.06 -7.19
C LYS A 121 11.86 -24.43 -6.63
N GLN A 122 11.94 -24.54 -5.31
CA GLN A 122 12.28 -25.79 -4.60
C GLN A 122 11.08 -26.72 -4.36
N GLY A 123 9.84 -26.28 -4.64
CA GLY A 123 8.62 -27.06 -4.40
C GLY A 123 8.28 -27.26 -2.91
N ARG A 124 8.78 -26.40 -2.01
CA ARG A 124 8.67 -26.54 -0.54
C ARG A 124 7.74 -25.52 0.12
N MET A 125 6.75 -25.02 -0.60
CA MET A 125 5.96 -23.89 -0.13
C MET A 125 4.88 -24.29 0.87
N ASP A 126 5.06 -23.87 2.13
CA ASP A 126 4.01 -23.91 3.16
C ASP A 126 3.20 -22.60 3.13
N PHE A 127 2.23 -22.54 2.23
CA PHE A 127 1.45 -21.33 1.97
C PHE A 127 0.73 -20.77 3.22
N GLU A 128 0.34 -21.62 4.17
CA GLU A 128 -0.37 -21.16 5.38
C GLU A 128 0.57 -20.37 6.31
N LYS A 129 1.80 -20.85 6.48
CA LYS A 129 2.84 -20.11 7.20
C LYS A 129 3.15 -18.77 6.51
N TYR A 130 3.31 -18.78 5.19
CA TYR A 130 3.61 -17.58 4.42
C TYR A 130 2.46 -16.56 4.43
N GLU A 131 1.20 -17.01 4.45
CA GLU A 131 0.03 -16.11 4.51
C GLU A 131 -0.04 -15.37 5.84
N ASN A 132 0.20 -16.06 6.95
CA ASN A 132 0.24 -15.41 8.27
C ASN A 132 1.38 -14.39 8.37
N GLN A 133 2.54 -14.69 7.78
CA GLN A 133 3.66 -13.74 7.71
C GLN A 133 3.36 -12.55 6.79
N ALA A 134 2.72 -12.78 5.65
CA ALA A 134 2.30 -11.71 4.73
C ALA A 134 1.28 -10.78 5.39
N ARG A 135 0.33 -11.31 6.16
CA ARG A 135 -0.64 -10.51 6.93
C ARG A 135 0.05 -9.59 7.94
N ARG A 136 1.02 -10.10 8.69
CA ARG A 136 1.82 -9.28 9.63
C ARG A 136 2.59 -8.18 8.89
N LEU A 137 3.17 -8.49 7.74
CA LEU A 137 3.88 -7.50 6.93
C LEU A 137 2.93 -6.42 6.36
N LEU A 138 1.71 -6.79 5.96
CA LEU A 138 0.68 -5.82 5.56
C LEU A 138 0.30 -4.87 6.71
N ASP A 139 0.18 -5.38 7.93
CA ASP A 139 -0.11 -4.55 9.10
C ASP A 139 1.08 -3.63 9.44
N ASP A 140 2.31 -4.15 9.37
CA ASP A 140 3.54 -3.37 9.53
C ASP A 140 3.71 -2.28 8.44
N LEU A 141 3.10 -2.44 7.27
CA LEU A 141 3.09 -1.44 6.20
C LEU A 141 2.09 -0.30 6.46
N LYS A 142 1.06 -0.52 7.28
CA LYS A 142 0.06 0.52 7.63
C LYS A 142 0.61 1.48 8.67
N ALA A 143 1.27 0.96 9.71
CA ALA A 143 1.74 1.74 10.85
C ALA A 143 2.63 2.97 10.51
N PRO A 144 3.53 2.92 9.50
CA PRO A 144 4.45 4.03 9.23
C PRO A 144 3.81 5.22 8.53
N ILE A 145 2.56 5.13 8.07
CA ILE A 145 1.87 6.19 7.31
C ILE A 145 0.54 6.48 7.99
N VAL A 146 0.41 7.67 8.56
CA VAL A 146 -0.81 8.12 9.23
C VAL A 146 -1.37 9.31 8.46
N VAL A 147 -2.60 9.16 7.96
CA VAL A 147 -3.36 10.24 7.34
C VAL A 147 -4.46 10.66 8.31
N THR A 148 -4.39 11.90 8.80
CA THR A 148 -5.39 12.45 9.74
C THR A 148 -6.19 13.54 9.05
N LEU A 149 -7.51 13.55 9.25
CA LEU A 149 -8.36 14.68 8.91
C LEU A 149 -8.01 15.84 9.86
N ASP A 150 -7.57 16.95 9.29
CA ASP A 150 -7.05 18.10 10.02
C ASP A 150 -8.06 19.25 10.01
N GLU A 151 -8.72 19.49 8.89
CA GLU A 151 -9.88 20.39 8.82
C GLU A 151 -11.00 19.74 8.03
N PHE A 152 -12.21 19.82 8.57
CA PHE A 152 -13.44 19.52 7.86
C PHE A 152 -14.37 20.73 8.04
N PRO A 153 -14.54 21.57 7.00
CA PRO A 153 -15.37 22.76 7.10
C PRO A 153 -16.84 22.33 7.16
N VAL A 154 -17.31 22.04 8.37
CA VAL A 154 -18.72 21.90 8.68
C VAL A 154 -19.23 23.24 9.14
N ASP A 155 -20.41 23.61 8.69
CA ASP A 155 -21.12 24.75 9.21
C ASP A 155 -21.31 24.59 10.73
N GLN A 156 -20.83 25.56 11.52
CA GLN A 156 -20.87 25.49 12.98
C GLN A 156 -22.31 25.37 13.50
N GLN A 157 -23.29 25.97 12.82
CA GLN A 157 -24.69 25.86 13.18
C GLN A 157 -25.22 24.43 12.95
N ALA A 158 -24.84 23.79 11.84
CA ALA A 158 -25.17 22.38 11.60
C ALA A 158 -24.56 21.45 12.67
N LEU A 159 -23.32 21.71 13.10
CA LEU A 159 -22.67 20.95 14.18
C LEU A 159 -23.39 21.13 15.51
N ASN A 160 -23.77 22.37 15.84
CA ASN A 160 -24.52 22.69 17.05
C ASN A 160 -25.90 22.02 17.08
N MET A 161 -26.60 21.97 15.94
CA MET A 161 -27.89 21.27 15.83
C MET A 161 -27.76 19.76 16.06
N LEU A 162 -26.69 19.14 15.53
CA LEU A 162 -26.41 17.72 15.74
C LEU A 162 -26.15 17.38 17.21
N ILE A 163 -25.34 18.20 17.89
CA ILE A 163 -25.03 18.03 19.31
C ILE A 163 -26.31 18.18 20.16
N ALA A 164 -27.12 19.22 19.88
CA ALA A 164 -28.36 19.46 20.61
C ALA A 164 -29.39 18.31 20.45
N ASP A 165 -29.53 17.72 19.26
CA ASP A 165 -30.41 16.55 19.06
C ASP A 165 -29.89 15.33 19.82
N HIS A 166 -28.57 15.06 19.81
CA HIS A 166 -27.99 13.95 20.57
C HIS A 166 -28.23 14.10 22.08
N GLU A 167 -27.93 15.28 22.64
CA GLU A 167 -28.10 15.56 24.07
C GLU A 167 -29.57 15.46 24.51
N SER A 168 -30.52 15.86 23.65
CA SER A 168 -31.95 15.73 23.95
C SER A 168 -32.46 14.28 24.02
N ARG A 169 -31.69 13.32 23.49
CA ARG A 169 -32.02 11.89 23.44
C ARG A 169 -31.21 11.05 24.43
N SER A 170 -30.26 11.68 25.14
CA SER A 170 -29.40 11.06 26.15
C SER A 170 -30.00 11.24 27.55
#